data_AF-A0A496QVI3-F1
#
_entry.id   AF-A0A496QVI3-F1
#
_cell.length_a   1.000
_cell.length_b   1.000
_cell.length_c   1.000
_cell.angle_alpha   90.00
_cell.angle_beta   90.00
_cell.angle_gamma   90.00
#
_symmetry.space_group_name_H-M   'P 1'
#
loop_
_entity.id
_entity.type
_entity.pdbx_description
1 polymer ?
#
loop_
_entity_poly.entity_id
_entity_poly.type
_entity_poly.pdbx_seq_one_letter_code
_entity_poly.pdbx_strand_id
1 'polypeptide(L)' 'MAKMLVFDPKKCTGCRLCELACSFRMEGELNPAKSRV' A
#
# COMPACT_ATOMS: atom_id res chain seq x y z
N MET A 1 -20.45 -9.02 1.51
CA MET A 1 -20.01 -8.11 2.57
C MET A 1 -18.81 -7.32 2.05
N ALA A 2 -18.86 -5.99 2.04
CA ALA A 2 -17.73 -5.17 1.58
C ALA A 2 -16.70 -5.03 2.70
N LYS A 3 -15.41 -5.24 2.39
CA LYS A 3 -14.30 -4.88 3.30
C LYS A 3 -13.93 -3.43 3.06
N MET A 4 -13.82 -2.65 4.13
CA MET A 4 -13.41 -1.24 4.10
C MET A 4 -12.08 -1.08 4.83
N LEU A 5 -11.16 -0.30 4.25
CA LEU A 5 -9.91 0.11 4.88
C LEU A 5 -10.14 1.45 5.58
N VAL A 6 -9.83 1.53 6.88
CA VAL A 6 -9.84 2.80 7.63
C VAL A 6 -8.41 3.30 7.76
N PHE A 7 -8.13 4.50 7.24
CA PHE A 7 -6.82 5.11 7.22
C PHE A 7 -6.83 6.48 7.93
N ASP A 8 -5.88 6.70 8.83
CA ASP A 8 -5.68 7.98 9.52
C ASP A 8 -4.46 8.71 8.94
N PRO A 9 -4.67 9.77 8.13
CA PRO A 9 -3.58 10.49 7.48
C PRO A 9 -2.64 11.20 8.47
N LYS A 10 -3.09 11.49 9.71
CA LYS A 10 -2.23 12.14 10.72
C LYS A 10 -1.11 11.24 11.20
N LYS A 11 -1.25 9.91 11.04
CA LYS A 11 -0.22 8.92 11.37
C LYS A 11 0.68 8.57 10.19
N CYS A 12 0.39 9.08 8.99
CA CYS A 12 1.19 8.81 7.81
C CYS A 12 2.51 9.57 7.86
N THR A 13 3.62 8.85 7.74
CA THR A 13 4.97 9.43 7.70
C THR A 13 5.54 9.51 6.28
N GLY A 14 4.78 9.08 5.26
CA GLY A 14 5.26 9.05 3.86
C GLY A 14 6.30 7.97 3.56
N CYS A 15 6.37 6.92 4.39
CA CYS A 15 7.39 5.85 4.27
C CYS A 15 7.23 4.92 3.05
N ARG A 16 6.13 5.03 2.29
CA ARG A 16 5.84 4.24 1.07
C ARG A 16 5.77 2.71 1.25
N LEU A 17 5.69 2.24 2.48
CA LEU A 17 5.56 0.80 2.77
C LEU A 17 4.26 0.20 2.26
N CYS A 18 3.18 0.98 2.19
CA CYS A 18 1.92 0.55 1.60
C CYS A 18 2.07 0.22 0.10
N GLU A 19 2.82 1.02 -0.64
CA GLU A 19 3.09 0.82 -2.06
C GLU A 19 3.92 -0.46 -2.26
N LEU A 20 4.98 -0.63 -1.47
CA LEU A 20 5.83 -1.84 -1.51
C LEU A 20 5.09 -3.12 -1.12
N ALA A 21 4.26 -3.05 -0.08
CA ALA A 21 3.45 -4.19 0.34
C ALA A 21 2.42 -4.57 -0.74
N CYS A 22 1.83 -3.57 -1.40
CA CYS A 22 0.89 -3.78 -2.49
C CYS A 22 1.57 -4.42 -3.71
N SER A 23 2.70 -3.87 -4.18
CA SER A 23 3.42 -4.43 -5.33
C SER A 23 3.98 -5.83 -5.04
N PHE A 24 4.45 -6.09 -3.83
CA PHE A 24 4.86 -7.44 -3.43
C PHE A 24 3.71 -8.43 -3.44
N ARG A 25 2.53 -8.02 -2.95
CA ARG A 25 1.32 -8.86 -2.94
C ARG A 25 0.77 -9.12 -4.34
N MET A 26 0.86 -8.13 -5.23
CA MET A 26 0.19 -8.12 -6.53
C MET A 26 1.08 -8.66 -7.65
N GLU A 27 2.35 -8.28 -7.66
CA GLU A 27 3.32 -8.55 -8.74
C GLU A 27 4.51 -9.38 -8.27
N GLY A 28 4.69 -9.59 -6.96
CA GLY A 28 5.84 -10.31 -6.40
C GLY A 28 7.14 -9.49 -6.37
N GLU A 29 7.07 -8.20 -6.71
CA GLU A 29 8.22 -7.29 -6.78
C GLU A 29 8.12 -6.17 -5.75
N LEU A 30 9.25 -5.75 -5.19
CA LEU A 30 9.34 -4.59 -4.29
C LEU A 30 9.56 -3.30 -5.10
N ASN A 31 8.58 -2.95 -5.93
CA ASN A 31 8.64 -1.77 -6.79
C ASN A 31 7.43 -0.85 -6.55
N PRO A 32 7.60 0.37 -6.00
CA PRO A 32 6.50 1.30 -5.75
C PRO A 32 5.71 1.66 -7.01
N ALA A 33 6.38 1.75 -8.17
CA ALA A 33 5.74 2.08 -9.45
C ALA A 33 4.79 0.99 -9.96
N LYS A 34 4.87 -0.23 -9.39
CA LYS A 34 3.97 -1.34 -9.68
C LYS A 34 2.87 -1.52 -8.61
N SER A 35 2.76 -0.59 -7.66
CA SER A 35 1.70 -0.63 -6.64
C SER A 35 0.35 -0.18 -7.20
N ARG A 36 -0.76 -0.57 -6.55
CA ARG A 36 -2.14 -0.24 -6.94
C ARG A 36 -2.86 0.61 -5.87
N VAL A 37 -2.10 1.42 -5.14
CA VAL A 37 -2.56 2.30 -4.04
C VAL A 37 -2.77 3.71 -4.57
#